data_AF-T1FKG4-F1
#
_entry.id   AF-T1FKG4-F1
#
_cell.length_a   1.000
_cell.length_b   1.000
_cell.length_c   1.000
_cell.angle_alpha   90.00
_cell.angle_beta   90.00
_cell.angle_gamma   90.00
#
_symmetry.space_group_name_H-M   'P 1'
#
loop_
_entity.id
_entity.type
_entity.pdbx_description
1 polymer ?
#
loop_
_entity_poly.entity_id
_entity_poly.type
_entity_poly.pdbx_seq_one_letter_code
_entity_poly.pdbx_strand_id
1 'polypeptide(L)'
;MQPGSYLGMAWGEDRMADKLTFNLPNKELLTWGEFQASTDGKTWSKLQTEDKNGKGVIENIPTGTKYLRFTNTSSTDQQIYMLDFTIGVKADNNIAPTYYCNDNNLKSFTMLAPYKPLTFDKTEADAKSVALLVSDNKAGATVKAVMPDGEERIIYEGKDQFIQLTDACLQNAKAVKLEITCSEPIKVHEVIWN
;
A
#
# COMPACT_ATOMS: atom_id res chain seq x y z
N MET A 1 21.25 -3.85 -19.34
CA MET A 1 21.17 -3.78 -17.86
C MET A 1 22.57 -3.63 -17.33
N GLN A 2 22.87 -2.51 -16.70
CA GLN A 2 24.17 -2.29 -16.05
C GLN A 2 24.30 -3.13 -14.78
N PRO A 3 25.52 -3.35 -14.26
CA PRO A 3 25.73 -3.97 -12.95
C PRO A 3 24.85 -3.34 -11.86
N GLY A 4 24.18 -4.17 -11.07
CA GLY A 4 23.28 -3.73 -10.00
C GLY A 4 21.94 -3.14 -10.45
N SER A 5 21.74 -2.90 -11.75
CA SER A 5 20.43 -2.50 -12.29
C SER A 5 19.44 -3.67 -12.23
N TYR A 6 18.16 -3.33 -12.12
CA TYR A 6 17.10 -4.33 -12.04
C TYR A 6 15.87 -3.93 -12.85
N LEU A 7 15.07 -4.94 -13.20
CA LEU A 7 13.70 -4.83 -13.66
C LEU A 7 12.81 -5.41 -12.57
N GLY A 8 11.71 -4.74 -12.20
CA GLY A 8 10.85 -5.25 -11.14
C GLY A 8 9.42 -4.72 -11.18
N MET A 9 8.61 -5.28 -10.29
CA MET A 9 7.20 -4.95 -10.11
C MET A 9 6.89 -4.82 -8.61
N ALA A 10 5.92 -3.97 -8.31
CA ALA A 10 5.31 -3.83 -7.00
C ALA A 10 3.79 -3.86 -7.13
N TRP A 11 3.10 -4.25 -6.07
CA TRP A 11 1.64 -4.25 -6.01
C TRP A 11 1.14 -3.69 -4.67
N GLY A 12 -0.14 -3.31 -4.65
CA GLY A 12 -0.79 -2.76 -3.46
C GLY A 12 -0.85 -3.74 -2.30
N GLU A 13 -1.10 -3.21 -1.10
CA GLU A 13 -1.24 -4.03 0.11
C GLU A 13 -2.39 -5.04 -0.02
N ASP A 14 -3.44 -4.69 -0.78
CA ASP A 14 -4.62 -5.51 -1.07
C ASP A 14 -4.36 -6.69 -2.03
N ARG A 15 -3.10 -6.94 -2.38
CA ARG A 15 -2.68 -8.04 -3.25
C ARG A 15 -1.56 -8.86 -2.61
N MET A 16 -1.62 -10.17 -2.82
CA MET A 16 -0.53 -11.11 -2.58
C MET A 16 -0.04 -11.67 -3.90
N ALA A 17 1.28 -11.81 -4.06
CA ALA A 17 1.82 -12.57 -5.18
C ALA A 17 1.42 -14.05 -5.08
N ASP A 18 1.14 -14.62 -6.24
CA ASP A 18 0.82 -16.02 -6.42
C ASP A 18 1.92 -16.72 -7.22
N LYS A 19 2.28 -16.18 -8.39
CA LYS A 19 3.37 -16.70 -9.21
C LYS A 19 3.98 -15.64 -10.11
N LEU A 20 5.23 -15.83 -10.51
CA LEU A 20 5.90 -15.07 -11.57
C LEU A 20 6.13 -15.98 -12.77
N THR A 21 5.62 -15.60 -13.94
CA THR A 21 6.00 -16.23 -15.22
C THR A 21 6.92 -15.29 -15.97
N PHE A 22 8.03 -15.80 -16.48
CA PHE A 22 9.00 -14.98 -17.21
C PHE A 22 9.48 -15.66 -18.49
N ASN A 23 9.81 -14.82 -19.46
CA ASN A 23 10.46 -15.18 -20.72
C ASN A 23 11.43 -14.06 -21.08
N LEU A 24 12.67 -14.24 -20.64
CA LEU A 24 13.83 -13.39 -20.87
C LEU A 24 14.88 -14.19 -21.66
N PRO A 25 14.70 -14.43 -22.99
CA PRO A 25 15.51 -15.39 -23.74
C PRO A 25 17.02 -15.17 -23.59
N ASN A 26 17.65 -16.03 -22.79
CA ASN A 26 19.09 -16.05 -22.55
C ASN A 26 19.45 -17.42 -21.95
N LYS A 27 20.45 -18.11 -22.52
CA LYS A 27 20.86 -19.44 -22.06
C LYS A 27 21.56 -19.45 -20.70
N GLU A 28 22.02 -18.28 -20.28
CA GLU A 28 22.82 -18.09 -19.08
C GLU A 28 22.13 -17.09 -18.12
N LEU A 29 20.81 -16.90 -18.21
CA LEU A 29 20.07 -15.88 -17.47
C LEU A 29 20.40 -15.88 -15.97
N LEU A 30 20.43 -17.06 -15.35
CA LEU A 30 20.67 -17.23 -13.91
C LEU A 30 22.16 -17.28 -13.51
N THR A 31 23.10 -17.17 -14.45
CA THR A 31 24.55 -17.11 -14.14
C THR A 31 24.99 -15.69 -13.79
N TRP A 32 24.34 -14.68 -14.36
CA TRP A 32 24.65 -13.27 -14.15
C TRP A 32 23.48 -12.47 -13.55
N GLY A 33 22.30 -13.06 -13.45
CA GLY A 33 21.12 -12.41 -12.90
C GLY A 33 20.38 -13.24 -11.87
N GLU A 34 19.57 -12.57 -11.07
CA GLU A 34 18.88 -13.18 -9.94
C GLU A 34 17.47 -12.60 -9.75
N PHE A 35 16.50 -13.48 -9.54
CA PHE A 35 15.16 -13.10 -9.07
C PHE A 35 15.17 -12.91 -7.56
N GLN A 36 14.61 -11.80 -7.09
CA GLN A 36 14.61 -11.40 -5.69
C GLN A 36 13.21 -10.93 -5.28
N ALA A 37 12.84 -11.25 -4.04
CA ALA A 37 11.60 -10.82 -3.41
C ALA A 37 11.89 -9.91 -2.21
N SER A 38 10.94 -9.01 -1.93
CA SER A 38 10.98 -8.16 -0.75
C SER A 38 9.57 -7.84 -0.25
N THR A 39 9.45 -7.71 1.07
CA THR A 39 8.23 -7.24 1.74
C THR A 39 8.23 -5.72 1.93
N ASP A 40 9.41 -5.08 1.94
CA ASP A 40 9.61 -3.67 2.33
C ASP A 40 10.32 -2.81 1.27
N GLY A 41 10.77 -3.42 0.16
CA GLY A 41 11.55 -2.78 -0.90
C GLY A 41 13.02 -2.50 -0.52
N LYS A 42 13.44 -2.82 0.70
CA LYS A 42 14.77 -2.52 1.25
C LYS A 42 15.59 -3.79 1.44
N THR A 43 14.99 -4.80 2.05
CA THR A 43 15.60 -6.09 2.33
C THR A 43 15.18 -7.08 1.26
N TRP A 44 16.14 -7.66 0.55
CA TRP A 44 15.88 -8.51 -0.61
C TRP A 44 16.39 -9.93 -0.37
N SER A 45 15.56 -10.92 -0.68
CA SER A 45 15.92 -12.34 -0.60
C SER A 45 15.91 -12.98 -1.99
N LYS A 46 16.89 -13.83 -2.26
CA LYS A 46 16.97 -14.61 -3.50
C LYS A 46 15.80 -15.58 -3.58
N LEU A 47 15.13 -15.61 -4.73
CA LEU A 47 14.17 -16.65 -5.06
C LEU A 47 14.87 -17.84 -5.72
N GLN A 48 14.53 -19.04 -5.27
CA GLN A 48 14.95 -20.26 -5.92
C GLN A 48 14.11 -20.48 -7.17
N THR A 49 14.77 -20.64 -8.31
CA THR A 49 14.13 -20.89 -9.59
C THR A 49 15.08 -21.62 -10.51
N GLU A 50 14.52 -22.36 -11.44
CA GLU A 50 15.21 -22.86 -12.62
C GLU A 50 14.64 -22.17 -13.85
N ASP A 51 15.42 -22.14 -14.93
CA ASP A 51 14.98 -21.64 -16.21
C ASP A 51 15.33 -22.62 -17.33
N LYS A 52 14.56 -22.55 -18.42
CA LYS A 52 14.84 -23.26 -19.67
C LYS A 52 15.06 -22.24 -20.80
N ASN A 53 16.31 -21.83 -20.97
CA ASN A 53 16.73 -20.78 -21.93
C ASN A 53 16.06 -19.43 -21.67
N GLY A 54 16.05 -19.01 -20.41
CA GLY A 54 15.49 -17.76 -19.94
C GLY A 54 13.98 -17.79 -19.73
N LYS A 55 13.36 -18.98 -19.70
CA LYS A 55 11.92 -19.15 -19.50
C LYS A 55 11.65 -19.95 -18.24
N GLY A 56 10.73 -19.50 -17.41
CA GLY A 56 10.40 -20.21 -16.18
C GLY A 56 9.16 -19.66 -15.49
N VAL A 57 8.81 -20.35 -14.40
CA VAL A 57 7.73 -19.96 -13.49
C VAL A 57 8.25 -20.11 -12.07
N ILE A 58 7.99 -19.10 -11.23
CA ILE A 58 8.25 -19.12 -9.79
C ILE A 58 6.90 -19.16 -9.09
N GLU A 59 6.54 -20.29 -8.48
CA GLU A 59 5.26 -20.48 -7.79
C GLU A 59 5.36 -20.31 -6.27
N ASN A 60 6.53 -20.60 -5.68
CA ASN A 60 6.74 -20.53 -4.23
C ASN A 60 7.22 -19.14 -3.78
N ILE A 61 6.44 -18.11 -4.09
CA ILE A 61 6.76 -16.74 -3.66
C ILE A 61 6.49 -16.61 -2.15
N PRO A 62 7.46 -16.11 -1.35
CA PRO A 62 7.26 -15.93 0.08
C PRO A 62 6.02 -15.09 0.42
N THR A 63 5.24 -15.53 1.39
CA THR A 63 4.08 -14.79 1.89
C THR A 63 4.46 -13.37 2.32
N GLY A 64 3.63 -12.39 1.97
CA GLY A 64 3.88 -10.98 2.30
C GLY A 64 4.83 -10.27 1.33
N THR A 65 5.36 -10.95 0.31
CA THR A 65 6.09 -10.27 -0.76
C THR A 65 5.20 -9.16 -1.35
N LYS A 66 5.77 -7.96 -1.52
CA LYS A 66 5.16 -6.80 -2.18
C LYS A 66 5.96 -6.29 -3.37
N TYR A 67 7.22 -6.72 -3.46
CA TYR A 67 8.15 -6.34 -4.50
C TYR A 67 8.86 -7.57 -5.06
N LEU A 68 8.98 -7.64 -6.38
CA LEU A 68 9.79 -8.62 -7.08
C LEU A 68 10.67 -7.94 -8.09
N ARG A 69 11.90 -8.42 -8.24
CA ARG A 69 12.81 -7.92 -9.27
C ARG A 69 13.71 -9.02 -9.81
N PHE A 70 14.18 -8.81 -11.04
CA PHE A 70 15.32 -9.49 -11.63
C PHE A 70 16.49 -8.51 -11.70
N THR A 71 17.59 -8.83 -11.06
CA THR A 71 18.76 -7.95 -10.89
C THR A 71 19.95 -8.51 -11.65
N ASN A 72 20.71 -7.66 -12.35
CA ASN A 72 22.04 -8.04 -12.86
C ASN A 72 23.04 -8.03 -11.68
N THR A 73 23.50 -9.23 -11.28
CA THR A 73 24.46 -9.43 -10.18
C THR A 73 25.90 -9.57 -10.65
N SER A 74 26.14 -9.56 -11.96
CA SER A 74 27.49 -9.56 -12.54
C SER A 74 28.15 -8.18 -12.52
N SER A 75 29.45 -8.15 -12.82
CA SER A 75 30.25 -6.92 -12.94
C SER A 75 30.20 -6.29 -14.33
N THR A 76 29.43 -6.84 -15.28
CA THR A 76 29.37 -6.37 -16.66
C THR A 76 27.95 -6.02 -17.11
N ASP A 77 27.84 -5.20 -18.14
CA ASP A 77 26.57 -4.91 -18.80
C ASP A 77 26.01 -6.17 -19.48
N GLN A 78 24.71 -6.41 -19.28
CA GLN A 78 23.99 -7.55 -19.84
C GLN A 78 22.82 -7.07 -20.69
N GLN A 79 22.70 -7.58 -21.91
CA GLN A 79 21.55 -7.29 -22.76
C GLN A 79 20.43 -8.29 -22.48
N ILE A 80 19.20 -7.79 -22.33
CA ILE A 80 18.00 -8.62 -22.17
C ILE A 80 16.97 -8.27 -23.23
N TYR A 81 16.23 -9.28 -23.67
CA TYR A 81 14.98 -9.13 -24.38
C TYR A 81 13.87 -9.63 -23.46
N MET A 82 12.84 -8.83 -23.24
CA MET A 82 11.71 -9.21 -22.41
C MET A 82 10.52 -9.56 -23.29
N LEU A 83 10.20 -10.85 -23.38
CA LEU A 83 9.02 -11.34 -24.09
C LEU A 83 7.84 -11.57 -23.14
N ASP A 84 8.11 -11.93 -21.90
CA ASP A 84 7.10 -12.08 -20.84
C ASP A 84 7.73 -11.79 -19.47
N PHE A 85 6.97 -11.11 -18.62
CA PHE A 85 7.28 -10.85 -17.23
C PHE A 85 5.96 -10.57 -16.50
N THR A 86 5.21 -11.64 -16.23
CA THR A 86 3.83 -11.57 -15.73
C THR A 86 3.76 -12.05 -14.29
N ILE A 87 3.24 -11.19 -13.41
CA ILE A 87 2.93 -11.55 -12.03
C ILE A 87 1.45 -11.90 -11.89
N GLY A 88 1.17 -13.10 -11.37
CA GLY A 88 -0.14 -13.48 -10.86
C GLY A 88 -0.30 -12.94 -9.45
N VAL A 89 -1.38 -12.22 -9.19
CA VAL A 89 -1.74 -11.74 -7.86
C VAL A 89 -3.14 -12.19 -7.48
N LYS A 90 -3.38 -12.35 -6.18
CA LYS A 90 -4.69 -12.62 -5.57
C LYS A 90 -5.01 -11.57 -4.51
N ALA A 91 -6.29 -11.42 -4.17
CA ALA A 91 -6.70 -10.49 -3.12
C ALA A 91 -6.07 -10.88 -1.77
N ASP A 92 -5.54 -9.89 -1.05
CA ASP A 92 -5.16 -10.01 0.35
C ASP A 92 -6.30 -9.49 1.22
N ASN A 93 -6.91 -10.38 2.01
CA ASN A 93 -8.01 -10.00 2.91
C ASN A 93 -7.50 -9.60 4.32
N ASN A 94 -6.20 -9.68 4.58
CA ASN A 94 -5.59 -9.40 5.88
C ASN A 94 -4.94 -8.01 5.91
N ILE A 95 -5.55 -7.02 5.26
CA ILE A 95 -5.04 -5.66 5.23
C ILE A 95 -5.75 -4.78 6.27
N ALA A 96 -5.05 -3.75 6.73
CA ALA A 96 -5.64 -2.76 7.63
C ALA A 96 -6.83 -2.07 6.91
N PRO A 97 -7.98 -1.89 7.56
CA PRO A 97 -9.12 -1.20 6.95
C PRO A 97 -8.78 0.22 6.48
N THR A 98 -7.81 0.87 7.11
CA THR A 98 -7.36 2.22 6.72
C THR A 98 -6.63 2.24 5.37
N TYR A 99 -6.20 1.10 4.82
CA TYR A 99 -5.52 1.03 3.52
C TYR A 99 -6.38 1.60 2.38
N TYR A 100 -7.65 1.21 2.31
CA TYR A 100 -8.57 1.67 1.27
C TYR A 100 -8.89 3.16 1.36
N CYS A 101 -8.61 3.79 2.50
CA CYS A 101 -8.77 5.24 2.67
C CYS A 101 -7.53 6.02 2.20
N ASN A 102 -6.42 5.34 1.93
CA ASN A 102 -5.12 5.95 1.60
C ASN A 102 -4.56 5.46 0.25
N ASP A 103 -5.35 4.72 -0.53
CA ASP A 103 -4.93 4.10 -1.79
C ASP A 103 -5.10 5.02 -3.03
N ASN A 104 -5.56 6.26 -2.81
CA ASN A 104 -5.90 7.26 -3.83
C ASN A 104 -6.94 6.77 -4.86
N ASN A 105 -7.85 5.87 -4.46
CA ASN A 105 -8.90 5.35 -5.32
C ASN A 105 -10.29 5.59 -4.70
N LEU A 106 -11.01 6.56 -5.22
CA LEU A 106 -12.36 6.93 -4.78
C LEU A 106 -13.43 5.83 -4.94
N LYS A 107 -13.11 4.70 -5.58
CA LYS A 107 -14.01 3.54 -5.66
C LYS A 107 -13.81 2.59 -4.47
N SER A 108 -12.65 2.64 -3.83
CA SER A 108 -12.34 1.94 -2.60
C SER A 108 -13.05 2.62 -1.44
N PHE A 109 -13.50 1.84 -0.46
CA PHE A 109 -13.93 2.39 0.81
C PHE A 109 -13.80 1.37 1.92
N THR A 110 -13.68 1.88 3.14
CA THR A 110 -13.89 1.10 4.34
C THR A 110 -15.21 1.47 5.00
N MET A 111 -15.93 0.45 5.45
CA MET A 111 -17.13 0.63 6.26
C MET A 111 -16.72 1.00 7.68
N LEU A 112 -16.98 2.24 8.08
CA LEU A 112 -16.88 2.65 9.47
C LEU A 112 -18.14 2.21 10.20
N ALA A 113 -18.00 1.27 11.13
CA ALA A 113 -19.09 0.75 11.92
C ALA A 113 -19.36 1.64 13.16
N PRO A 114 -20.61 1.68 13.66
CA PRO A 114 -20.97 2.33 14.91
C PRO A 114 -20.04 1.93 16.05
N TYR A 115 -19.54 2.92 16.80
CA TYR A 115 -18.68 2.72 17.98
C TYR A 115 -17.36 1.98 17.71
N LYS A 116 -16.94 1.85 16.44
CA LYS A 116 -15.65 1.27 16.04
C LYS A 116 -14.81 2.33 15.31
N PRO A 117 -14.17 3.25 16.05
CA PRO A 117 -13.44 4.36 15.43
C PRO A 117 -12.29 3.86 14.56
N LEU A 118 -11.99 4.62 13.50
CA LEU A 118 -10.77 4.47 12.71
C LEU A 118 -9.81 5.60 13.04
N THR A 119 -8.55 5.25 13.29
CA THR A 119 -7.46 6.21 13.53
C THR A 119 -6.57 6.27 12.31
N PHE A 120 -6.30 7.48 11.85
CA PHE A 120 -5.44 7.77 10.70
C PHE A 120 -4.25 8.58 11.19
N ASP A 121 -3.08 7.96 11.23
CA ASP A 121 -1.84 8.63 11.61
C ASP A 121 -1.46 9.70 10.59
N LYS A 122 -0.81 10.75 11.09
CA LYS A 122 -0.27 11.80 10.25
C LYS A 122 0.88 11.24 9.41
N THR A 123 0.75 11.30 8.09
CA THR A 123 1.70 10.68 7.15
C THR A 123 2.97 11.52 6.95
N GLU A 124 2.88 12.83 7.11
CA GLU A 124 3.98 13.79 6.94
C GLU A 124 4.07 14.72 8.15
N ALA A 125 5.29 14.98 8.65
CA ALA A 125 5.47 15.76 9.87
C ALA A 125 4.94 17.20 9.74
N ASP A 126 5.06 17.78 8.55
CA ASP A 126 4.70 19.16 8.23
C ASP A 126 3.30 19.34 7.62
N ALA A 127 2.53 18.27 7.41
CA ALA A 127 1.15 18.39 6.94
C ALA A 127 0.33 19.31 7.86
N LYS A 128 -0.38 20.26 7.27
CA LYS A 128 -1.12 21.33 7.97
C LYS A 128 -2.62 21.14 7.92
N SER A 129 -3.10 20.14 7.21
CA SER A 129 -4.51 19.91 6.99
C SER A 129 -4.76 18.43 6.75
N VAL A 130 -6.01 18.02 6.98
CA VAL A 130 -6.49 16.72 6.56
C VAL A 130 -7.87 16.86 5.93
N ALA A 131 -8.07 16.18 4.81
CA ALA A 131 -9.35 16.05 4.15
C ALA A 131 -9.85 14.62 4.29
N LEU A 132 -11.11 14.45 4.68
CA LEU A 132 -11.78 13.16 4.75
C LEU A 132 -12.96 13.17 3.79
N LEU A 133 -13.00 12.17 2.91
CA LEU A 133 -14.15 11.92 2.05
C LEU A 133 -14.94 10.73 2.59
N VAL A 134 -16.18 10.99 2.97
CA VAL A 134 -17.12 9.99 3.46
C VAL A 134 -18.39 9.98 2.61
N SER A 135 -19.12 8.86 2.62
CA SER A 135 -20.48 8.81 2.07
C SER A 135 -21.45 8.22 3.07
N ASP A 136 -22.74 8.49 2.87
CA ASP A 136 -23.84 8.01 3.71
C ASP A 136 -23.85 8.60 5.14
N ASN A 137 -23.12 9.70 5.38
CA ASN A 137 -23.03 10.39 6.67
C ASN A 137 -24.31 11.19 7.04
N LYS A 138 -25.46 10.51 7.17
CA LYS A 138 -26.77 11.14 7.42
C LYS A 138 -26.99 11.55 8.88
N ALA A 139 -26.44 10.76 9.80
CA ALA A 139 -26.63 10.95 11.24
C ALA A 139 -25.51 11.77 11.88
N GLY A 140 -24.38 11.93 11.20
CA GLY A 140 -23.24 12.72 11.65
C GLY A 140 -22.05 11.87 12.03
N ALA A 141 -20.87 12.44 11.86
CA ALA A 141 -19.60 11.88 12.25
C ALA A 141 -18.84 12.87 13.14
N THR A 142 -18.02 12.34 14.02
CA THR A 142 -17.14 13.12 14.90
C THR A 142 -15.71 12.82 14.49
N VAL A 143 -14.90 13.87 14.31
CA VAL A 143 -13.45 13.75 14.13
C VAL A 143 -12.76 14.32 15.34
N LYS A 144 -11.82 13.56 15.90
CA LYS A 144 -10.97 13.96 17.02
C LYS A 144 -9.52 14.08 16.57
N ALA A 145 -8.84 15.15 16.96
CA ALA A 145 -7.38 15.19 16.96
C ALA A 145 -6.87 14.27 18.08
N VAL A 146 -5.87 13.44 17.79
CA VAL A 146 -5.16 12.64 18.79
C VAL A 146 -3.79 13.27 19.02
N MET A 147 -3.53 13.69 20.26
CA MET A 147 -2.31 14.35 20.67
C MET A 147 -1.20 13.33 21.03
N PRO A 148 0.09 13.76 21.14
CA PRO A 148 1.20 12.85 21.41
C PRO A 148 1.04 12.08 22.73
N ASP A 149 0.51 12.74 23.76
CA ASP A 149 0.21 12.20 25.09
C ASP A 149 -1.04 11.31 25.14
N GLY A 150 -1.79 11.23 24.04
CA GLY A 150 -3.03 10.46 23.94
C GLY A 150 -4.29 11.25 24.27
N GLU A 151 -4.19 12.55 24.57
CA GLU A 151 -5.37 13.42 24.69
C GLU A 151 -6.13 13.46 23.35
N GLU A 152 -7.45 13.42 23.43
CA GLU A 152 -8.33 13.51 22.26
C GLU A 152 -9.20 14.74 22.32
N ARG A 153 -9.16 15.55 21.26
CA ARG A 153 -9.96 16.77 21.14
C ARG A 153 -10.91 16.66 19.97
N ILE A 154 -12.21 16.84 20.19
CA ILE A 154 -13.19 16.96 19.10
C ILE A 154 -12.86 18.21 18.28
N ILE A 155 -12.65 18.02 16.99
CA ILE A 155 -12.30 19.08 16.03
C ILE A 155 -13.32 19.21 14.90
N TYR A 156 -14.24 18.26 14.80
CA TYR A 156 -15.38 18.32 13.90
C TYR A 156 -16.52 17.45 14.43
N GLU A 157 -17.74 17.95 14.28
CA GLU A 157 -18.97 17.19 14.47
C GLU A 157 -19.99 17.68 13.44
N GLY A 158 -20.46 16.79 12.57
CA GLY A 158 -21.33 17.19 11.48
C GLY A 158 -21.65 16.10 10.46
N LYS A 159 -22.42 16.46 9.45
CA LYS A 159 -23.01 15.55 8.45
C LYS A 159 -22.41 15.73 7.04
N ASP A 160 -21.31 16.48 6.95
CA ASP A 160 -20.67 16.72 5.67
C ASP A 160 -20.12 15.42 5.12
N GLN A 161 -20.17 15.29 3.80
CA GLN A 161 -19.56 14.18 3.06
C GLN A 161 -18.09 14.48 2.78
N PHE A 162 -17.71 15.76 2.73
CA PHE A 162 -16.34 16.22 2.59
C PHE A 162 -15.98 17.05 3.82
N ILE A 163 -15.09 16.54 4.66
CA ILE A 163 -14.66 17.16 5.91
C ILE A 163 -13.24 17.65 5.72
N GLN A 164 -13.04 18.98 5.74
CA GLN A 164 -11.73 19.59 5.62
C GLN A 164 -11.33 20.26 6.93
N LEU A 165 -10.22 19.80 7.51
CA LEU A 165 -9.69 20.26 8.79
C LEU A 165 -8.39 21.00 8.55
N THR A 166 -8.28 22.20 9.11
CA THR A 166 -7.13 23.10 8.91
C THR A 166 -6.14 23.01 10.06
N ASP A 167 -5.01 23.68 9.90
CA ASP A 167 -3.88 23.65 10.84
C ASP A 167 -4.28 24.04 12.26
N ALA A 168 -5.18 25.03 12.39
CA ALA A 168 -5.70 25.48 13.69
C ALA A 168 -6.33 24.33 14.50
N CYS A 169 -6.99 23.37 13.83
CA CYS A 169 -7.60 22.21 14.44
C CYS A 169 -6.59 21.08 14.73
N LEU A 170 -5.45 21.07 14.06
CA LEU A 170 -4.50 19.95 14.04
C LEU A 170 -3.17 20.25 14.74
N GLN A 171 -3.03 21.42 15.38
CA GLN A 171 -1.82 21.81 16.09
C GLN A 171 -1.35 20.69 17.03
N ASN A 172 -0.15 20.16 16.76
CA ASN A 172 0.51 19.06 17.47
C ASN A 172 -0.18 17.69 17.40
N ALA A 173 -1.26 17.53 16.64
CA ALA A 173 -1.92 16.24 16.48
C ALA A 173 -1.00 15.24 15.76
N LYS A 174 -0.90 14.02 16.28
CA LYS A 174 -0.19 12.90 15.62
C LYS A 174 -1.09 12.08 14.71
N ALA A 175 -2.41 12.18 14.88
CA ALA A 175 -3.40 11.44 14.13
C ALA A 175 -4.76 12.15 14.18
N VAL A 176 -5.69 11.73 13.33
CA VAL A 176 -7.12 11.98 13.49
C VAL A 176 -7.87 10.68 13.72
N LYS A 177 -8.89 10.72 14.57
CA LYS A 177 -9.78 9.61 14.85
C LYS A 177 -11.20 9.95 14.40
N LEU A 178 -11.72 9.16 13.47
CA LEU A 178 -13.07 9.28 12.94
C LEU A 178 -13.98 8.28 13.65
N GLU A 179 -15.09 8.76 14.20
CA GLU A 179 -16.09 7.94 14.89
C GLU A 179 -17.51 8.30 14.45
N ILE A 180 -18.39 7.31 14.49
CA ILE A 180 -19.83 7.50 14.37
C ILE A 180 -20.52 6.86 15.58
N THR A 181 -21.53 7.55 16.10
CA THR A 181 -22.34 7.10 17.24
C THR A 181 -23.77 6.72 16.82
N CYS A 182 -24.09 6.87 15.53
CA CYS A 182 -25.35 6.45 14.94
C CYS A 182 -25.39 4.95 14.65
N SER A 183 -26.57 4.39 14.42
CA SER A 183 -26.75 2.95 14.17
C SER A 183 -26.32 2.49 12.77
N GLU A 184 -26.26 3.41 11.80
CA GLU A 184 -25.96 3.10 10.41
C GLU A 184 -24.48 3.33 10.10
N PRO A 185 -23.78 2.35 9.50
CA PRO A 185 -22.39 2.52 9.11
C PRO A 185 -22.25 3.54 7.96
N ILE A 186 -21.11 4.19 7.89
CA ILE A 186 -20.75 5.10 6.79
C ILE A 186 -19.58 4.55 5.98
N LYS A 187 -19.41 5.02 4.75
CA LYS A 187 -18.24 4.68 3.94
C LYS A 187 -17.19 5.76 4.12
N VAL A 188 -15.95 5.37 4.32
CA VAL A 188 -14.78 6.25 4.31
C VAL A 188 -13.99 5.90 3.06
N HIS A 189 -13.97 6.84 2.10
CA HIS A 189 -13.34 6.65 0.80
C HIS A 189 -11.90 7.13 0.80
N GLU A 190 -11.61 8.26 1.47
CA GLU A 190 -10.29 8.85 1.41
C GLU A 190 -9.95 9.66 2.66
N VAL A 191 -8.68 9.63 3.06
CA VAL A 191 -8.08 10.49 4.09
C VAL A 191 -6.74 11.00 3.57
N ILE A 192 -6.66 12.30 3.28
CA ILE A 192 -5.46 12.94 2.72
C ILE A 192 -4.92 13.97 3.70
N TRP A 193 -3.67 13.79 4.13
CA TRP A 193 -2.90 14.81 4.83
C TRP A 193 -2.18 15.73 3.83
N ASN A 194 -2.25 17.05 4.01
CA ASN A 194 -1.56 18.06 3.19
C ASN A 194 -0.98 19.16 4.06
#